data_AF-A0A965KZA4-F1
#
_entry.id   AF-A0A965KZA4-F1
#
_cell.length_a   1.000
_cell.length_b   1.000
_cell.length_c   1.000
_cell.angle_alpha   90.00
_cell.angle_beta   90.00
_cell.angle_gamma   90.00
#
_symmetry.space_group_name_H-M   'P 1'
#
loop_
_entity.id
_entity.type
_entity.pdbx_description
1 polymer ?
#
loop_
_entity_poly.entity_id
_entity_poly.type
_entity_poly.pdbx_seq_one_letter_code
_entity_poly.pdbx_strand_id
1 'polypeptide(L)' 'MVMKIIGLIKMLDQEAFEAYRSQVGGTVVRYSGRIEFRGEKKLMPWNELGCQDFDACVVIAFPTPDLAQRWAASPEYAA' A
#
# COMPACT_ATOMS: atom_id res chain seq x y z
N MET A 1 -13.89 -13.22 5.28
CA MET A 1 -12.92 -13.30 4.16
C MET A 1 -11.95 -12.14 4.32
N VAL A 2 -10.65 -12.38 4.26
CA VAL A 2 -9.61 -11.34 4.40
C VAL A 2 -9.59 -10.47 3.15
N MET A 3 -9.54 -9.14 3.34
CA MET A 3 -9.40 -8.16 2.25
C MET A 3 -7.92 -7.84 2.03
N LYS A 4 -7.49 -7.73 0.77
CA LYS A 4 -6.14 -7.31 0.43
C LYS A 4 -6.16 -6.02 -0.38
N ILE A 5 -5.35 -5.05 0.04
CA ILE A 5 -5.07 -3.84 -0.73
C ILE A 5 -3.68 -4.00 -1.36
N ILE A 6 -3.59 -3.70 -2.65
CA ILE A 6 -2.34 -3.66 -3.40
C ILE A 6 -2.06 -2.20 -3.77
N GLY A 7 -1.00 -1.64 -3.21
CA GLY A 7 -0.51 -0.32 -3.60
C GLY A 7 0.59 -0.45 -4.64
N LEU A 8 0.42 0.24 -5.77
CA LEU A 8 1.46 0.41 -6.80
C LEU A 8 1.91 1.87 -6.76
N ILE A 9 3.20 2.12 -6.57
CA ILE A 9 3.74 3.45 -6.33
C ILE A 9 4.76 3.79 -7.41
N LYS A 10 4.51 4.87 -8.16
CA LYS A 10 5.56 5.57 -8.91
C LYS A 10 6.24 6.57 -7.99
N MET A 11 7.55 6.46 -7.87
CA MET A 11 8.35 7.30 -6.99
C MET A 11 8.79 8.54 -7.74
N LEU A 12 8.38 9.71 -7.26
CA LEU A 12 8.76 11.01 -7.83
C LEU A 12 9.88 11.68 -7.02
N ASP A 13 9.88 11.44 -5.72
CA ASP A 13 10.84 11.94 -4.75
C ASP A 13 11.14 10.81 -3.74
N GLN A 14 12.41 10.42 -3.65
CA GLN A 14 12.87 9.32 -2.80
C GLN A 14 12.71 9.66 -1.31
N GLU A 15 13.07 10.87 -0.90
CA GLU A 15 13.08 11.28 0.50
C GLU A 15 11.63 11.40 1.01
N ALA A 16 10.76 12.02 0.21
CA ALA A 16 9.33 12.08 0.51
C ALA A 16 8.70 10.68 0.59
N PHE A 17 9.10 9.77 -0.30
CA PHE A 17 8.60 8.40 -0.29
C PHE A 17 9.03 7.63 0.96
N GLU A 18 10.28 7.75 1.39
CA GLU A 18 10.77 7.10 2.60
C GLU A 18 10.07 7.62 3.86
N ALA A 19 9.88 8.94 3.94
CA ALA A 19 9.13 9.58 5.02
C ALA A 19 7.68 9.06 5.08
N TYR A 20 6.96 9.04 3.96
CA TYR A 20 5.61 8.48 3.85
C TYR A 20 5.58 7.00 4.25
N ARG A 21 6.48 6.18 3.68
CA ARG A 21 6.53 4.73 3.89
C ARG A 21 6.76 4.34 5.37
N SER A 22 7.49 5.17 6.11
CA SER A 22 7.75 4.99 7.54
C SER A 22 6.49 5.18 8.39
N GLN A 23 5.60 6.10 8.00
CA GLN A 23 4.40 6.46 8.76
C GLN A 23 3.23 5.51 8.49
N VAL A 24 3.05 5.08 7.24
CA VAL A 24 1.93 4.24 6.81
C VAL A 24 1.81 2.96 7.63
N GLY A 25 2.93 2.35 8.02
CA GLY A 25 2.90 1.10 8.82
C GLY A 25 2.14 1.26 10.14
N GLY A 26 2.30 2.40 10.81
CA GLY A 26 1.58 2.71 12.04
C GLY A 26 0.08 2.91 11.82
N THR A 27 -0.30 3.55 10.71
CA THR A 27 -1.72 3.75 10.36
C THR A 27 -2.43 2.43 10.10
N VAL A 28 -1.78 1.48 9.40
CA VAL A 28 -2.34 0.17 9.06
C VAL A 28 -2.67 -0.65 10.31
N VAL A 29 -1.78 -0.65 11.31
CA VAL A 29 -1.96 -1.40 12.56
C VAL A 29 -3.18 -0.90 13.34
N ARG A 30 -3.47 0.41 13.33
CA ARG A 30 -4.63 0.99 14.03
C ARG A 30 -5.97 0.41 13.56
N TYR A 31 -6.04 -0.04 12.31
CA TYR A 31 -7.23 -0.64 11.71
C TYR A 31 -7.13 -2.17 11.62
N SER A 32 -6.31 -2.79 12.48
CA SER A 32 -6.06 -4.25 12.51
C SER A 32 -5.49 -4.81 11.20
N GLY A 33 -4.93 -3.95 10.36
CA GLY A 33 -4.25 -4.37 9.14
C GLY A 33 -2.84 -4.88 9.41
N ARG A 34 -2.28 -5.60 8.44
CA ARG A 34 -0.90 -6.08 8.45
C ARG A 34 -0.28 -5.92 7.08
N ILE A 35 0.94 -5.39 7.04
CA ILE A 35 1.77 -5.41 5.84
C ILE A 35 2.20 -6.87 5.59
N GLU A 36 1.77 -7.46 4.48
CA GLU A 36 2.20 -8.81 4.06
C GLU A 36 3.43 -8.77 3.18
N PHE A 37 3.59 -7.71 2.37
CA PHE A 37 4.68 -7.57 1.43
C PHE A 37 5.03 -6.10 1.18
N ARG A 38 6.33 -5.82 1.02
CA ARG A 38 6.88 -4.56 0.51
C ARG A 38 8.05 -4.89 -0.41
N GLY A 39 8.09 -4.29 -1.58
CA GLY A 39 9.20 -4.51 -2.52
C GLY A 39 9.27 -3.47 -3.61
N GLU A 40 10.45 -3.39 -4.21
CA GLU A 40 10.69 -2.62 -5.44
C GLU A 40 10.27 -3.46 -6.65
N LYS A 41 9.80 -2.79 -7.71
CA LYS A 41 9.49 -3.46 -8.97
C LYS A 41 10.80 -3.87 -9.65
N LYS A 42 11.03 -5.18 -9.76
CA LYS A 42 12.18 -5.72 -10.51
C LYS A 42 11.78 -6.26 -11.89
N LEU A 43 10.61 -6.88 -12.00
CA LEU A 43 10.10 -7.47 -13.24
C LEU A 43 8.58 -7.60 -13.17
N MET A 44 7.88 -7.17 -14.23
CA MET A 44 6.44 -7.38 -14.41
C MET A 44 6.22 -8.01 -15.80
N PRO A 45 6.29 -9.35 -15.89
CA PRO A 45 6.27 -10.05 -17.19
C PRO A 45 4.88 -9.99 -17.86
N TRP A 46 3.82 -9.78 -17.09
CA TRP A 46 2.45 -9.67 -17.57
C TRP A 46 1.77 -8.45 -16.95
N ASN A 47 1.01 -7.72 -17.78
CA ASN A 47 0.27 -6.51 -17.40
C ASN A 47 -1.07 -6.44 -18.12
N GLU A 48 -1.96 -7.39 -17.82
CA GLU A 48 -3.26 -7.52 -18.48
C GLU A 48 -4.18 -6.31 -18.25
N LEU A 49 -3.95 -5.56 -17.16
CA LEU A 49 -4.70 -4.36 -16.82
C LEU A 49 -4.10 -3.08 -17.44
N GLY A 50 -2.96 -3.17 -18.14
CA GLY A 50 -2.31 -2.00 -18.73
C GLY A 50 -1.85 -0.97 -17.70
N CYS A 51 -1.51 -1.39 -16.47
CA CYS A 51 -0.99 -0.53 -15.43
C CYS A 51 0.24 0.26 -15.92
N GLN A 52 0.32 1.54 -15.57
CA GLN A 52 1.52 2.34 -15.81
C GLN A 52 2.72 1.80 -15.03
N ASP A 53 3.91 2.27 -15.39
CA ASP A 53 5.12 1.90 -14.68
C ASP A 53 5.07 2.36 -13.20
N PHE A 54 5.72 1.60 -12.33
CA PHE A 54 5.78 1.86 -10.88
C PHE A 54 7.11 1.35 -10.34
N ASP A 55 7.61 1.94 -9.27
CA ASP A 55 8.94 1.67 -8.73
C ASP A 55 8.86 0.81 -7.46
N ALA A 56 7.74 0.90 -6.72
CA ALA A 56 7.52 0.14 -5.50
C ALA A 56 6.09 -0.41 -5.41
N CYS A 57 5.92 -1.46 -4.61
CA CYS A 57 4.63 -2.04 -4.32
C CYS A 57 4.51 -2.52 -2.87
N VAL A 58 3.27 -2.58 -2.38
CA VAL A 58 2.90 -3.04 -1.05
C VAL A 58 1.65 -3.89 -1.11
N VAL A 59 1.60 -4.95 -0.30
CA VAL A 59 0.38 -5.73 -0.06
C VAL A 59 0.02 -5.61 1.42
N ILE A 60 -1.22 -5.21 1.68
CA ILE A 60 -1.76 -5.00 3.01
C ILE A 60 -2.98 -5.90 3.18
N ALA A 61 -3.00 -6.71 4.22
CA ALA A 61 -4.14 -7.55 4.57
C ALA A 61 -4.94 -6.92 5.72
N PHE A 62 -6.26 -6.94 5.58
CA PHE A 62 -7.21 -6.55 6.61
C PHE A 62 -8.17 -7.71 6.90
N PRO A 63 -8.60 -7.91 8.16
CA PRO A 63 -9.52 -8.98 8.52
C PRO A 63 -10.87 -8.90 7.80
N THR A 64 -11.33 -7.68 7.50
CA THR A 64 -12.61 -7.42 6.83
C THR A 64 -12.49 -6.29 5.79
N PRO A 65 -13.37 -6.25 4.77
CA PRO A 65 -13.45 -5.15 3.83
C PRO A 65 -13.74 -3.79 4.49
N ASP A 66 -14.58 -3.76 5.53
CA ASP A 66 -14.90 -2.52 6.27
C ASP A 66 -13.66 -1.87 6.88
N LEU A 67 -12.80 -2.65 7.54
CA LEU A 67 -11.57 -2.15 8.13
C LEU A 67 -10.61 -1.58 7.07
N ALA A 68 -10.52 -2.24 5.92
CA ALA A 68 -9.72 -1.78 4.78
C ALA A 68 -10.23 -0.43 4.24
N GLN A 69 -11.54 -0.29 4.09
CA GLN A 69 -12.17 0.95 3.62
C GLN A 69 -12.01 2.09 4.62
N ARG A 70 -12.23 1.82 5.91
CA ARG A 70 -12.05 2.81 6.99
C ARG A 70 -10.62 3.30 7.08
N TRP A 71 -9.63 2.40 6.95
CA TRP A 71 -8.23 2.79 6.89
C TRP A 71 -7.93 3.67 5.68
N ALA A 72 -8.38 3.28 4.48
CA ALA A 72 -8.13 4.04 3.25
C ALA A 72 -8.79 5.42 3.23
N ALA A 73 -9.93 5.59 3.92
CA ALA A 73 -10.62 6.87 4.08
C ALA A 73 -10.18 7.67 5.33
N SER A 74 -9.17 7.19 6.06
CA SER A 74 -8.80 7.77 7.35
C SER A 74 -7.97 9.05 7.22
N PRO A 75 -8.17 10.04 8.11
CA PRO A 75 -7.31 11.22 8.17
C PRO A 75 -5.85 10.88 8.43
N GLU A 76 -5.58 9.81 9.19
CA GLU A 76 -4.20 9.39 9.47
C GLU A 76 -3.47 8.85 8.25
N TYR A 77 -4.19 8.23 7.31
CA TYR A 77 -3.61 7.78 6.04
C TYR A 77 -3.48 8.93 5.04
N ALA A 78 -4.38 9.91 5.09
CA ALA A 78 -4.39 11.06 4.18
C ALA A 78 -3.43 12.20 4.57
N ALA A 79 -2.81 12.12 5.76
CA ALA A 79 -1.85 13.09 6.29
C ALA A 79 -0.42 12.82 5.78
#